data_AF-A0A947RI92-F1
#
_entry.id   AF-A0A947RI92-F1
#
_cell.length_a   1.000
_cell.length_b   1.000
_cell.length_c   1.000
_cell.angle_alpha   90.00
_cell.angle_beta   90.00
_cell.angle_gamma   90.00
#
_symmetry.space_group_name_H-M   'P 1'
#
loop_
_entity.id
_entity.type
_entity.pdbx_description
1 polymer ?
#
loop_
_entity_poly.entity_id
_entity_poly.type
_entity_poly.pdbx_seq_one_letter_code
_entity_poly.pdbx_strand_id
1 'polypeptide(L)'
;MAISEKRKIGNYGENLACEFLKNKGLKIQTRNYLEKWGEIDIVAIKKKGFFSNKIDKLHFIEVKTVSCETKQGSDQEIIDGYLLDDNIHFRKTQRLKRVFQTYLMKENVSPETLWQFDIIIVFINLKDTPLRRTCNSIKDKDYYIKYVGDVII
;
A
#
# COMPACT_ATOMS: atom_id res chain seq x y z
N MET A 1 20.45 12.60 -12.66
CA MET A 1 20.57 12.63 -11.18
C MET A 1 20.52 11.19 -10.67
N ALA A 2 21.39 10.82 -9.72
CA ALA A 2 21.37 9.48 -9.13
C ALA A 2 20.17 9.31 -8.20
N ILE A 3 19.48 8.17 -8.27
CA ILE A 3 18.40 7.81 -7.34
C ILE A 3 19.03 7.54 -5.96
N SER A 4 18.47 8.13 -4.91
CA SER A 4 18.94 7.89 -3.53
C SER A 4 18.67 6.47 -3.07
N GLU A 5 19.51 5.92 -2.19
CA GLU A 5 19.32 4.58 -1.61
C GLU A 5 17.94 4.43 -0.95
N LYS A 6 17.46 5.49 -0.27
CA LYS A 6 16.11 5.52 0.30
C LYS A 6 15.01 5.34 -0.76
N ARG A 7 15.14 5.98 -1.93
CA ARG A 7 14.17 5.82 -3.03
C ARG A 7 14.27 4.45 -3.68
N LYS A 8 15.47 3.86 -3.80
CA LYS A 8 15.64 2.48 -4.28
C LYS A 8 14.91 1.49 -3.37
N ILE A 9 15.09 1.63 -2.05
CA ILE A 9 14.42 0.79 -1.05
C ILE A 9 12.90 0.96 -1.13
N GLY A 10 12.40 2.20 -1.23
CA GLY A 10 10.96 2.46 -1.41
C GLY A 10 10.40 1.82 -2.68
N ASN A 11 11.07 1.98 -3.82
CA ASN A 11 10.67 1.36 -5.09
C ASN A 11 10.63 -0.17 -5.00
N TYR A 12 11.61 -0.76 -4.29
CA TYR A 12 11.65 -2.19 -4.06
C TYR A 12 10.44 -2.65 -3.22
N GLY A 13 10.12 -1.93 -2.13
CA GLY A 13 8.92 -2.18 -1.34
C GLY A 13 7.62 -2.08 -2.15
N GLU A 14 7.46 -1.05 -2.99
CA GLU A 14 6.30 -0.92 -3.89
C GLU A 14 6.18 -2.09 -4.88
N ASN A 15 7.30 -2.59 -5.41
CA ASN A 15 7.30 -3.75 -6.29
C ASN A 15 6.84 -5.01 -5.55
N LEU A 16 7.36 -5.24 -4.33
CA LEU A 16 6.94 -6.37 -3.49
C LEU A 16 5.46 -6.28 -3.12
N ALA A 17 4.96 -5.08 -2.83
CA ALA A 17 3.54 -4.84 -2.58
C ALA A 17 2.67 -5.17 -3.80
N CYS A 18 3.10 -4.83 -5.01
CA CYS A 18 2.40 -5.19 -6.25
C CYS A 18 2.30 -6.71 -6.43
N GLU A 19 3.39 -7.44 -6.22
CA GLU A 19 3.39 -8.90 -6.34
C GLU A 19 2.51 -9.56 -5.26
N PHE A 20 2.55 -9.05 -4.03
CA PHE A 20 1.65 -9.48 -2.97
C PHE A 20 0.16 -9.30 -3.34
N LEU A 21 -0.21 -8.14 -3.89
CA LEU A 21 -1.58 -7.86 -4.32
C LEU A 21 -2.02 -8.78 -5.46
N LYS A 22 -1.15 -9.01 -6.45
CA LYS A 22 -1.40 -9.95 -7.56
C LYS A 22 -1.64 -11.36 -7.04
N ASN A 23 -0.82 -11.83 -6.12
CA ASN A 23 -0.98 -13.15 -5.49
C ASN A 23 -2.28 -13.26 -4.67
N LYS A 24 -2.80 -12.14 -4.16
CA LYS A 24 -4.13 -12.04 -3.54
C LYS A 24 -5.30 -12.02 -4.54
N GLY A 25 -5.01 -12.13 -5.84
CA GLY A 25 -5.99 -12.11 -6.91
C GLY A 25 -6.55 -10.71 -7.20
N LEU A 26 -5.77 -9.67 -6.94
CA LEU A 26 -6.07 -8.30 -7.36
C LEU A 26 -5.29 -7.97 -8.65
N LYS A 27 -5.87 -7.17 -9.53
CA LYS A 27 -5.16 -6.66 -10.71
C LYS A 27 -4.64 -5.26 -10.40
N ILE A 28 -3.35 -5.01 -10.64
CA ILE A 28 -2.79 -3.66 -10.55
C ILE A 28 -3.32 -2.83 -11.73
N GLN A 29 -4.00 -1.73 -11.42
CA GLN A 29 -4.54 -0.80 -12.41
C GLN A 29 -3.55 0.34 -12.66
N THR A 30 -3.04 0.95 -11.58
CA THR A 30 -2.15 2.11 -11.65
C THR A 30 -1.08 2.04 -10.57
N ARG A 31 0.10 2.60 -10.83
CA ARG A 31 1.19 2.76 -9.87
C ARG A 31 1.72 4.19 -9.91
N ASN A 32 2.18 4.73 -8.78
CA ASN A 32 2.77 6.05 -8.66
C ASN A 32 1.90 7.15 -9.32
N TYR A 33 0.60 7.16 -9.02
CA TYR A 33 -0.33 8.17 -9.55
C TYR A 33 -0.07 9.51 -8.86
N LEU A 34 0.20 10.55 -9.64
CA LEU A 34 0.61 11.86 -9.13
C LEU A 34 -0.33 12.97 -9.60
N GLU A 35 -0.82 13.76 -8.65
CA GLU A 35 -1.56 14.99 -8.87
C GLU A 35 -0.89 16.14 -8.12
N LYS A 36 -1.25 17.38 -8.49
CA LYS A 36 -0.72 18.59 -7.83
C LYS A 36 -1.00 18.65 -6.32
N TRP A 37 -1.98 17.89 -5.83
CA TRP A 37 -2.45 17.92 -4.44
C TRP A 37 -2.25 16.60 -3.69
N GLY A 38 -1.68 15.57 -4.30
CA GLY A 38 -1.45 14.29 -3.66
C GLY A 38 -0.99 13.21 -4.62
N GLU A 39 -0.67 12.04 -4.05
CA GLU A 39 -0.22 10.88 -4.78
C GLU A 39 -0.94 9.61 -4.28
N ILE A 40 -0.91 8.56 -5.10
CA ILE A 40 -1.38 7.22 -4.76
C ILE A 40 -0.31 6.23 -5.21
N ASP A 41 0.26 5.46 -4.29
CA ASP A 41 1.34 4.53 -4.61
C ASP A 41 0.84 3.43 -5.54
N ILE A 42 -0.29 2.80 -5.21
CA ILE A 42 -0.89 1.72 -6.01
C ILE A 42 -2.41 1.87 -6.04
N VAL A 43 -2.99 1.67 -7.22
CA VAL A 43 -4.42 1.40 -7.39
C VAL A 43 -4.58 -0.01 -7.91
N ALA A 44 -5.34 -0.84 -7.19
CA ALA A 44 -5.63 -2.21 -7.58
C ALA A 44 -7.14 -2.45 -7.68
N ILE A 45 -7.55 -3.40 -8.52
CA ILE A 45 -8.95 -3.75 -8.74
C ILE A 45 -9.21 -5.20 -8.34
N LYS A 46 -10.33 -5.41 -7.65
CA LYS A 46 -10.98 -6.71 -7.52
C LYS A 46 -12.04 -6.85 -8.60
N LYS A 47 -12.00 -7.94 -9.37
CA LYS A 47 -13.04 -8.24 -10.37
C LYS A 47 -14.19 -9.00 -9.75
N LYS A 48 -15.41 -8.80 -10.28
CA LYS A 48 -16.65 -9.47 -9.86
C LYS A 48 -16.72 -10.89 -10.42
N GLY A 49 -15.84 -11.78 -9.95
CA GLY A 49 -15.66 -13.14 -10.46
C GLY A 49 -14.62 -13.26 -11.58
N PHE A 50 -14.27 -14.50 -11.94
CA PHE A 50 -13.15 -14.80 -12.85
C PHE A 50 -13.40 -14.39 -14.31
N PHE A 51 -14.63 -14.56 -14.80
CA PHE A 51 -15.02 -14.28 -16.19
C PHE A 51 -15.59 -12.86 -16.40
N SER A 52 -15.79 -12.09 -15.33
CA SER A 52 -16.38 -10.76 -15.43
C SER A 52 -15.32 -9.70 -15.69
N ASN A 53 -15.64 -8.75 -16.57
CA ASN A 53 -14.85 -7.53 -16.72
C ASN A 53 -15.33 -6.40 -15.80
N LYS A 54 -16.37 -6.63 -14.99
CA LYS A 54 -16.84 -5.64 -14.02
C LYS A 54 -15.91 -5.56 -12.82
N ILE A 55 -15.59 -4.33 -12.44
CA ILE A 55 -14.88 -4.02 -11.20
C ILE A 55 -15.86 -4.18 -10.05
N ASP A 56 -15.47 -4.96 -9.04
CA ASP A 56 -16.21 -5.12 -7.80
C ASP A 56 -15.79 -4.06 -6.78
N LYS A 57 -14.47 -3.87 -6.64
CA LYS A 57 -13.90 -2.91 -5.70
C LYS A 57 -12.57 -2.34 -6.20
N LEU A 58 -12.35 -1.05 -6.00
CA LEU A 58 -11.04 -0.41 -6.08
C LEU A 58 -10.35 -0.39 -4.72
N HIS A 59 -9.06 -0.64 -4.74
CA HIS A 59 -8.18 -0.51 -3.59
C HIS A 59 -7.20 0.62 -3.88
N PHE A 60 -7.28 1.70 -3.11
CA PHE A 60 -6.26 2.74 -3.06
C PHE A 60 -5.27 2.36 -1.97
N ILE A 61 -4.00 2.15 -2.32
CA ILE A 61 -3.02 1.59 -1.40
C ILE A 61 -1.85 2.54 -1.23
N GLU A 62 -1.52 2.82 0.04
CA GLU A 62 -0.26 3.43 0.48
C GLU A 62 0.75 2.33 0.84
N VAL A 63 2.00 2.48 0.42
CA VAL A 63 3.09 1.55 0.74
C VAL A 63 4.10 2.19 1.68
N LYS A 64 4.32 1.57 2.84
CA LYS A 64 5.38 1.92 3.78
C LYS A 64 6.47 0.87 3.77
N THR A 65 7.69 1.29 3.49
CA THR A 65 8.85 0.40 3.54
C THR A 65 9.65 0.65 4.82
N VAL A 66 9.95 -0.42 5.55
CA VAL A 66 10.63 -0.40 6.84
C VAL A 66 11.88 -1.27 6.78
N SER A 67 13.04 -0.71 7.11
CA SER A 67 14.25 -1.52 7.33
C SER A 67 14.24 -2.10 8.75
N CYS A 68 14.36 -3.42 8.86
CA CYS A 68 14.38 -4.13 10.15
C CYS A 68 15.62 -3.79 10.99
N GLU A 69 16.72 -3.35 10.38
CA GLU A 69 17.94 -2.98 11.11
C GLU A 69 17.77 -1.77 12.03
N THR A 70 16.84 -0.89 11.68
CA THR A 70 16.63 0.40 12.35
C THR A 70 15.70 0.32 13.57
N LYS A 71 15.27 -0.85 14.04
CA LYS A 71 14.12 -0.90 14.98
C LYS A 71 14.31 -1.66 16.30
N GLN A 72 13.80 -0.99 17.35
CA GLN A 72 13.33 -1.50 18.64
C GLN A 72 11.79 -1.44 18.63
N GLY A 73 11.10 -2.44 19.19
CA GLY A 73 9.62 -2.49 19.30
C GLY A 73 8.96 -3.66 18.57
N SER A 74 7.70 -3.94 18.88
CA SER A 74 6.91 -5.02 18.26
C SER A 74 6.29 -4.61 16.92
N ASP A 75 5.92 -5.59 16.08
CA ASP A 75 5.23 -5.33 14.79
C ASP A 75 3.97 -4.48 14.97
N GLN A 76 3.25 -4.71 16.07
CA GLN A 76 2.00 -4.02 16.38
C GLN A 76 2.27 -2.55 16.72
N GLU A 77 3.28 -2.25 17.54
CA GLU A 77 3.67 -0.86 17.85
C GLU A 77 4.06 -0.08 16.59
N ILE A 78 4.68 -0.75 15.62
CA ILE A 78 5.05 -0.14 14.35
C ILE A 78 3.81 0.18 13.52
N ILE A 79 2.90 -0.78 13.40
CA ILE A 79 1.63 -0.58 12.70
C ILE A 79 0.85 0.55 13.36
N ASP A 80 0.70 0.51 14.68
CA ASP A 80 -0.01 1.53 15.45
C ASP A 80 0.66 2.89 15.30
N GLY A 81 1.98 2.98 15.33
CA GLY A 81 2.72 4.21 15.06
C GLY A 81 2.43 4.78 13.68
N TYR A 82 2.42 3.96 12.63
CA TYR A 82 2.05 4.42 11.28
C TYR A 82 0.59 4.85 11.20
N LEU A 83 -0.33 4.10 11.80
CA LEU A 83 -1.75 4.45 11.84
C LEU A 83 -1.99 5.73 12.64
N LEU A 84 -1.27 5.97 13.73
CA LEU A 84 -1.36 7.18 14.55
C LEU A 84 -0.78 8.39 13.82
N ASP A 85 0.40 8.26 13.19
CA ASP A 85 0.99 9.30 12.35
C ASP A 85 0.08 9.66 11.16
N ASP A 86 -0.60 8.65 10.59
CA ASP A 86 -1.56 8.84 9.50
C ASP A 86 -2.89 9.47 9.98
N ASN A 87 -3.34 9.13 11.20
CA ASN A 87 -4.56 9.66 11.81
C ASN A 87 -4.43 11.10 12.34
N ILE A 88 -3.22 11.61 12.61
CA ILE A 88 -3.03 12.90 13.28
C ILE A 88 -3.17 14.13 12.36
N HIS A 89 -3.34 13.96 11.05
CA HIS A 89 -3.59 15.11 10.17
C HIS A 89 -4.84 14.98 9.30
N PHE A 90 -5.91 15.65 9.75
CA PHE A 90 -7.07 16.04 8.92
C PHE A 90 -6.64 16.50 7.51
N ARG A 91 -5.52 17.23 7.40
CA ARG A 91 -4.98 17.68 6.11
C ARG A 91 -4.51 16.54 5.19
N LYS A 92 -3.94 15.46 5.73
CA LYS A 92 -3.51 14.29 4.96
C LYS A 92 -4.73 13.53 4.45
N THR A 93 -5.69 13.26 5.33
CA THR A 93 -7.00 12.69 4.99
C THR A 93 -7.71 13.48 3.88
N GLN A 94 -7.81 14.80 4.00
CA GLN A 94 -8.47 15.63 2.98
C GLN A 94 -7.74 15.57 1.63
N ARG A 95 -6.40 15.51 1.63
CA ARG A 95 -5.60 15.34 0.41
C ARG A 95 -5.82 13.97 -0.23
N LEU A 96 -5.87 12.90 0.57
CA LEU A 96 -6.16 11.54 0.10
C LEU A 96 -7.55 11.47 -0.54
N LYS A 97 -8.59 11.96 0.15
CA LYS A 97 -9.95 12.03 -0.40
C LYS A 97 -10.00 12.78 -1.72
N ARG A 98 -9.30 13.91 -1.80
CA ARG A 98 -9.24 14.72 -3.02
C ARG A 98 -8.54 14.00 -4.17
N VAL A 99 -7.40 13.33 -3.93
CA VAL A 99 -6.70 12.59 -4.99
C VAL A 99 -7.50 11.35 -5.43
N PHE A 100 -8.20 10.67 -4.51
CA PHE A 100 -9.07 9.54 -4.85
C PHE A 100 -10.25 9.99 -5.72
N GLN A 101 -10.94 11.06 -5.34
CA GLN A 101 -12.02 11.64 -6.15
C GLN A 101 -11.51 12.04 -7.54
N THR A 102 -10.33 12.64 -7.61
CA THR A 102 -9.71 13.03 -8.88
C THR A 102 -9.45 11.80 -9.76
N TYR A 103 -8.89 10.74 -9.17
CA TYR A 103 -8.63 9.49 -9.87
C TYR A 103 -9.93 8.88 -10.41
N LEU A 104 -10.96 8.76 -9.57
CA LEU A 104 -12.26 8.20 -9.96
C LEU A 104 -12.88 8.95 -11.13
N MET A 105 -12.81 10.29 -11.12
CA MET A 105 -13.31 11.14 -12.19
C MET A 105 -12.50 11.01 -13.48
N LYS A 106 -11.16 11.07 -13.41
CA LYS A 106 -10.28 11.02 -14.58
C LYS A 106 -10.30 9.67 -15.29
N GLU A 107 -10.39 8.58 -14.52
CA GLU A 107 -10.43 7.21 -15.03
C GLU A 107 -11.86 6.75 -15.38
N ASN A 108 -12.85 7.64 -15.32
CA ASN A 108 -14.28 7.36 -15.59
C ASN A 108 -14.81 6.13 -14.83
N VAL A 109 -14.41 6.00 -13.56
CA VAL A 109 -14.88 4.91 -12.70
C VAL A 109 -16.35 5.15 -12.37
N SER A 110 -17.19 4.10 -12.51
CA SER A 110 -18.62 4.20 -12.20
C SER A 110 -18.81 4.65 -10.74
N PRO A 111 -19.70 5.62 -10.45
CA PRO A 111 -20.02 6.05 -9.08
C PRO A 111 -20.52 4.94 -8.16
N GLU A 112 -21.05 3.86 -8.72
CA GLU A 112 -21.50 2.67 -7.97
C GLU A 112 -20.33 1.77 -7.54
N THR A 113 -19.13 2.00 -8.07
CA THR A 113 -17.96 1.18 -7.76
C THR A 113 -17.49 1.47 -6.34
N LEU A 114 -17.50 0.45 -5.50
CA LEU A 114 -16.97 0.56 -4.14
C LEU A 114 -15.45 0.78 -4.20
N TRP A 115 -14.93 1.57 -3.28
CA TRP A 115 -13.51 1.71 -3.07
C TRP A 115 -13.17 1.62 -1.58
N GLN A 116 -11.94 1.24 -1.27
CA GLN A 116 -11.40 1.28 0.08
C GLN A 116 -9.96 1.80 0.06
N PHE A 117 -9.51 2.30 1.20
CA PHE A 117 -8.14 2.69 1.42
C PHE A 117 -7.41 1.61 2.22
N ASP A 118 -6.24 1.21 1.75
CA ASP A 118 -5.43 0.16 2.35
C ASP A 118 -4.01 0.65 2.60
N ILE A 119 -3.34 0.05 3.58
CA ILE A 119 -1.92 0.28 3.84
C ILE A 119 -1.18 -1.05 3.75
N ILE A 120 -0.11 -1.07 2.96
CA ILE A 120 0.85 -2.17 2.92
C ILE A 120 2.14 -1.71 3.58
N ILE A 121 2.57 -2.47 4.58
CA ILE A 121 3.88 -2.29 5.23
C ILE A 121 4.78 -3.43 4.79
N VAL A 122 5.88 -3.08 4.13
CA VAL A 122 6.93 -4.01 3.69
C VAL A 122 8.13 -3.86 4.60
N PHE A 123 8.40 -4.91 5.36
CA PHE A 123 9.55 -4.99 6.24
C PHE A 123 10.67 -5.72 5.49
N ILE A 124 11.77 -5.02 5.24
CA ILE A 124 12.93 -5.55 4.52
C ILE A 124 14.02 -5.83 5.53
N ASN A 125 14.59 -7.02 5.43
CA ASN A 125 15.83 -7.36 6.07
C ASN A 125 17.00 -7.06 5.14
N LEU A 126 17.85 -6.12 5.55
CA LEU A 126 19.05 -5.74 4.80
C LEU A 126 20.30 -6.50 5.30
N LYS A 127 20.20 -7.25 6.40
CA LYS A 127 21.21 -8.23 6.86
C LYS A 127 20.63 -9.63 6.73
N ASP A 128 21.43 -10.60 6.33
CA ASP A 128 21.07 -12.05 6.28
C ASP A 128 20.76 -12.63 7.68
N THR A 129 19.75 -12.10 8.35
CA THR A 129 19.30 -12.49 9.68
C THR A 129 17.87 -13.05 9.59
N PRO A 130 17.49 -14.03 10.42
CA PRO A 130 16.15 -14.61 10.30
C PRO A 130 15.06 -13.64 10.79
N LEU A 131 14.12 -13.26 9.93
CA LEU A 131 12.94 -12.47 10.32
C LEU A 131 12.00 -13.26 11.26
N ARG A 132 11.60 -12.66 12.39
CA ARG A 132 10.70 -13.24 13.42
C ARG A 132 9.23 -13.04 13.02
N ARG A 133 8.38 -14.04 13.29
CA ARG A 133 6.98 -14.12 12.79
C ARG A 133 5.98 -13.29 13.60
N THR A 134 4.99 -12.72 12.90
CA THR A 134 3.61 -12.63 13.36
C THR A 134 2.61 -13.01 12.25
N CYS A 135 1.47 -13.55 12.65
CA CYS A 135 0.39 -14.09 11.82
C CYS A 135 -0.11 -13.11 10.73
N ASN A 136 -0.57 -13.66 9.58
CA ASN A 136 -1.01 -12.98 8.34
C ASN A 136 0.07 -12.39 7.40
N SER A 137 1.28 -12.95 7.34
CA SER A 137 2.38 -12.47 6.47
C SER A 137 2.84 -13.50 5.42
N ILE A 138 3.20 -13.03 4.22
CA ILE A 138 4.01 -13.80 3.25
C ILE A 138 5.48 -13.47 3.53
N LYS A 139 6.30 -14.49 3.78
CA LYS A 139 7.72 -14.38 4.08
C LYS A 139 8.55 -14.86 2.89
N ASP A 140 9.45 -14.02 2.43
CA ASP A 140 10.67 -14.45 1.73
C ASP A 140 11.85 -14.34 2.71
N LYS A 141 13.03 -14.87 2.37
CA LYS A 141 14.20 -14.80 3.25
C LYS A 141 14.53 -13.37 3.68
N ASP A 142 14.24 -12.41 2.80
CA ASP A 142 14.72 -11.03 2.91
C ASP A 142 13.60 -10.03 3.25
N TYR A 143 12.34 -10.44 3.30
CA TYR A 143 11.24 -9.53 3.65
C TYR A 143 10.00 -10.24 4.20
N TYR A 144 9.16 -9.47 4.90
CA TYR A 144 7.77 -9.86 5.18
C TYR A 144 6.82 -8.68 4.98
N ILE A 145 5.57 -9.00 4.64
CA ILE A 145 4.54 -8.00 4.34
C ILE A 145 3.42 -8.07 5.38
N LYS A 146 2.98 -6.90 5.83
CA LYS A 146 1.74 -6.69 6.58
C LYS A 146 0.77 -5.87 5.74
N TYR A 147 -0.49 -6.30 5.69
CA TYR A 147 -1.56 -5.65 4.95
C TYR A 147 -2.67 -5.26 5.92
N VAL A 148 -2.97 -3.97 5.98
CA VAL A 148 -4.07 -3.39 6.75
C VAL A 148 -5.10 -2.88 5.75
N GLY A 149 -6.24 -3.56 5.68
CA GLY A 149 -7.30 -3.20 4.74
C GLY A 149 -8.38 -2.34 5.40
N ASP A 150 -9.12 -1.59 4.58
CA ASP A 150 -10.28 -0.80 5.00
C ASP A 150 -9.95 0.22 6.10
N VAL A 151 -8.84 0.95 5.89
CA VAL A 151 -8.37 2.00 6.78
C VAL A 151 -9.31 3.20 6.66
N ILE A 152 -9.88 3.61 7.80
CA ILE A 152 -10.81 4.73 7.88
C ILE A 152 -10.05 6.04 7.68
N ILE A 153 -10.51 6.83 6.70
CA ILE A 153 -10.05 8.20 6.44
C ILE A 153 -11.24 9.14 6.32
#